data_AF-A0A3N2MUK3-F1
#
_entry.id   AF-A0A3N2MUK3-F1
#
_cell.length_a   1.000
_cell.length_b   1.000
_cell.length_c   1.000
_cell.angle_alpha   90.00
_cell.angle_beta   90.00
_cell.angle_gamma   90.00
#
_symmetry.space_group_name_H-M   'P 1'
#
loop_
_entity.id
_entity.type
_entity.pdbx_description
1 polymer ?
#
loop_
_entity_poly.entity_id
_entity_poly.type
_entity_poly.pdbx_seq_one_letter_code
_entity_poly.pdbx_strand_id
1 'polypeptide(L)'
;MKKVYLFNPENDIALGYGKNTFSLSPTVQALCRDGAVLPLWYCDRDDCIVASDVPSAWLDEMERMFGVKAVTGRDDMSGYKGAPWGWSHHSRKVLSGYGAEVPGIDRIERIRELSHRRISADVMTRLGREVDFELPPVPVESVDVDAVKECLSRYGSIFVKSPWSSSGRGVIHVDAWSRSVEQRVGAMLRRQGSVMCEQALDKTRDFAMLFHAADGAVKWIGYSLFFNHEGAAYSGNVIADDDEIEQALVDSGADRAHLHALSSALGRVLTAIIGDDYEGYLGVDMMVTRSGMIAPCVEVNLRMTMGVVAWLWGRRFLAPGSVARYTVGPVGACNPVGNAVVSDSRLVEGALSLNPIGDNTIFSFRVEAYRGSELSQLIV
;
A
#
# COMPACT_ATOMS: atom_id res chain seq x y z
N MET A 1 -0.47 21.98 -11.43
CA MET A 1 -1.66 21.60 -12.22
C MET A 1 -2.66 20.94 -11.29
N LYS A 2 -3.95 21.23 -11.41
CA LYS A 2 -4.99 20.62 -10.56
C LYS A 2 -5.10 19.13 -10.84
N LYS A 3 -5.46 18.33 -9.83
CA LYS A 3 -5.57 16.88 -9.94
C LYS A 3 -7.02 16.42 -9.73
N VAL A 4 -7.38 15.34 -10.39
CA VAL A 4 -8.61 14.59 -10.09
C VAL A 4 -8.24 13.21 -9.55
N TYR A 5 -8.63 12.99 -8.30
CA TYR A 5 -8.33 11.78 -7.57
C TYR A 5 -9.42 10.73 -7.77
N LEU A 6 -8.98 9.48 -7.97
CA LEU A 6 -9.85 8.32 -8.04
C LEU A 6 -9.36 7.30 -7.02
N PHE A 7 -10.17 6.99 -6.01
CA PHE A 7 -9.88 5.88 -5.12
C PHE A 7 -10.29 4.56 -5.80
N ASN A 8 -9.29 3.79 -6.26
CA ASN A 8 -9.46 2.48 -6.88
C ASN A 8 -8.59 1.41 -6.17
N PRO A 9 -8.99 0.97 -4.95
CA PRO A 9 -8.20 0.03 -4.13
C PRO A 9 -8.03 -1.34 -4.78
N GLU A 10 -8.84 -1.66 -5.79
CA GLU A 10 -8.79 -2.88 -6.58
C GLU A 10 -7.69 -2.88 -7.66
N ASN A 11 -6.83 -1.86 -7.74
CA ASN A 11 -5.88 -1.69 -8.85
C ASN A 11 -5.06 -2.95 -9.16
N ASP A 12 -4.56 -3.66 -8.14
CA ASP A 12 -3.75 -4.87 -8.33
C ASP A 12 -4.57 -6.01 -8.99
N ILE A 13 -5.88 -6.05 -8.75
CA ILE A 13 -6.81 -6.95 -9.46
C ILE A 13 -6.94 -6.50 -10.92
N ALA A 14 -7.12 -5.20 -11.17
CA ALA A 14 -7.23 -4.64 -12.53
C ALA A 14 -5.97 -4.92 -13.37
N LEU A 15 -4.78 -4.77 -12.77
CA LEU A 15 -3.49 -5.11 -13.37
C LEU A 15 -3.40 -6.61 -13.71
N GLY A 16 -3.86 -7.47 -12.80
CA GLY A 16 -3.92 -8.92 -13.04
C GLY A 16 -4.84 -9.31 -14.19
N TYR A 17 -5.94 -8.59 -14.42
CA TYR A 17 -6.81 -8.80 -15.59
C TYR A 17 -6.24 -8.20 -16.88
N GLY A 18 -5.53 -7.07 -16.79
CA GLY A 18 -4.93 -6.39 -17.95
C GLY A 18 -5.98 -5.88 -18.95
N LYS A 19 -7.18 -5.52 -18.48
CA LYS A 19 -8.31 -5.09 -19.33
C LYS A 19 -8.96 -3.82 -18.79
N ASN A 20 -9.68 -3.12 -19.67
CA ASN A 20 -10.45 -1.94 -19.34
C ASN A 20 -11.63 -2.19 -18.38
N THR A 21 -12.13 -3.43 -18.35
CA THR A 21 -13.29 -3.84 -17.55
C THR A 21 -13.09 -5.24 -16.98
N PHE A 22 -13.59 -5.45 -15.78
CA PHE A 22 -13.55 -6.72 -15.05
C PHE A 22 -14.63 -6.70 -13.96
N SER A 23 -14.95 -7.87 -13.42
CA SER A 23 -15.95 -8.01 -12.38
C SER A 23 -15.31 -7.98 -11.00
N LEU A 24 -15.90 -7.20 -10.10
CA LEU A 24 -15.53 -7.14 -8.69
C LEU A 24 -16.49 -7.94 -7.84
N SER A 25 -15.99 -8.54 -6.76
CA SER A 25 -16.87 -9.12 -5.74
C SER A 25 -17.65 -8.02 -5.01
N PRO A 26 -18.82 -8.32 -4.43
CA PRO A 26 -19.62 -7.34 -3.69
C PRO A 26 -18.82 -6.64 -2.58
N THR A 27 -17.95 -7.38 -1.88
CA THR A 27 -17.08 -6.83 -0.83
C THR A 27 -16.10 -5.80 -1.37
N VAL A 28 -15.47 -6.05 -2.53
CA VAL A 28 -14.54 -5.08 -3.12
C VAL A 28 -15.28 -3.85 -3.63
N GLN A 29 -16.47 -4.03 -4.24
CA GLN A 29 -17.31 -2.91 -4.66
C GLN A 29 -17.70 -2.00 -3.48
N ALA A 30 -18.05 -2.61 -2.34
CA ALA A 30 -18.34 -1.86 -1.12
C ALA A 30 -17.10 -1.08 -0.63
N LEU A 31 -15.91 -1.69 -0.63
CA LEU A 31 -14.67 -0.99 -0.28
C LEU A 31 -14.39 0.21 -1.20
N CYS A 32 -14.54 0.05 -2.53
CA CYS A 32 -14.35 1.15 -3.49
C CYS A 32 -15.33 2.30 -3.22
N ARG A 33 -16.61 1.98 -3.02
CA ARG A 33 -17.65 2.99 -2.75
C ARG A 33 -17.42 3.70 -1.41
N ASP A 34 -17.23 2.95 -0.34
CA ASP A 34 -17.15 3.50 1.00
C ASP A 34 -15.86 4.31 1.21
N GLY A 35 -14.78 3.99 0.47
CA GLY A 35 -13.53 4.72 0.47
C GLY A 35 -13.39 5.81 -0.60
N ALA A 36 -14.42 6.05 -1.43
CA ALA A 36 -14.34 6.97 -2.56
C ALA A 36 -13.89 8.40 -2.17
N VAL A 37 -14.24 8.83 -0.96
CA VAL A 37 -13.90 10.16 -0.41
C VAL A 37 -12.54 10.22 0.32
N LEU A 38 -11.85 9.08 0.48
CA LEU A 38 -10.54 9.02 1.14
C LEU A 38 -9.51 10.03 0.57
N PRO A 39 -9.51 10.39 -0.74
CA PRO A 39 -8.62 11.43 -1.25
C PRO A 39 -8.75 12.81 -0.61
N LEU A 40 -9.87 13.13 0.05
CA LEU A 40 -10.07 14.39 0.76
C LEU A 40 -8.96 14.66 1.79
N TRP A 41 -8.38 13.60 2.32
CA TRP A 41 -7.35 13.66 3.36
C TRP A 41 -5.93 13.88 2.82
N TYR A 42 -5.73 13.84 1.51
CA TYR A 42 -4.39 14.00 0.92
C TYR A 42 -4.34 14.85 -0.35
N CYS A 43 -5.47 15.26 -0.91
CA CYS A 43 -5.51 16.22 -2.00
C CYS A 43 -5.31 17.66 -1.50
N ASP A 44 -5.15 18.59 -2.45
CA ASP A 44 -5.13 20.03 -2.20
C ASP A 44 -6.52 20.65 -2.43
N ARG A 45 -6.71 21.90 -1.97
CA ARG A 45 -8.02 22.57 -1.92
C ARG A 45 -8.74 22.70 -3.27
N ASP A 46 -7.96 22.84 -4.34
CA ASP A 46 -8.46 23.06 -5.71
C ASP A 46 -8.57 21.76 -6.52
N ASP A 47 -8.23 20.63 -5.92
CA ASP A 47 -8.35 19.32 -6.55
C ASP A 47 -9.79 18.80 -6.53
N CYS A 48 -10.02 17.81 -7.38
CA CYS A 48 -11.29 17.13 -7.52
C CYS A 48 -11.19 15.69 -7.03
N ILE A 49 -12.31 15.15 -6.56
CA ILE A 49 -12.43 13.75 -6.14
C ILE A 49 -13.59 13.11 -6.91
N VAL A 50 -13.34 11.96 -7.50
CA VAL A 50 -14.37 11.09 -8.08
C VAL A 50 -15.07 10.35 -6.94
N ALA A 51 -16.09 11.01 -6.37
CA ALA A 51 -16.97 10.46 -5.35
C ALA A 51 -18.39 10.99 -5.58
N SER A 52 -19.38 10.11 -5.38
CA SER A 52 -20.81 10.42 -5.48
C SER A 52 -21.47 10.35 -4.11
N ASP A 53 -22.59 11.04 -3.93
CA ASP A 53 -23.47 10.94 -2.76
C ASP A 53 -22.79 11.19 -1.41
N VAL A 54 -21.74 12.03 -1.39
CA VAL A 54 -21.08 12.42 -0.14
C VAL A 54 -21.96 13.43 0.60
N PRO A 55 -22.36 13.17 1.87
CA PRO A 55 -23.20 14.09 2.62
C PRO A 55 -22.53 15.45 2.82
N SER A 56 -23.19 16.54 2.43
CA SER A 56 -22.64 17.90 2.57
C SER A 56 -22.35 18.27 4.01
N ALA A 57 -23.23 17.86 4.95
CA ALA A 57 -23.02 18.10 6.37
C ALA A 57 -21.72 17.47 6.90
N TRP A 58 -21.34 16.30 6.39
CA TRP A 58 -20.07 15.66 6.75
C TRP A 58 -18.88 16.43 6.16
N LEU A 59 -18.96 16.86 4.90
CA LEU A 59 -17.92 17.69 4.27
C LEU A 59 -17.73 19.02 5.00
N ASP A 60 -18.82 19.71 5.34
CA ASP A 60 -18.79 20.97 6.08
C ASP A 60 -18.18 20.80 7.48
N GLU A 61 -18.48 19.68 8.15
CA GLU A 61 -17.88 19.33 9.43
C GLU A 61 -16.38 19.08 9.31
N MET A 62 -15.94 18.32 8.29
CA MET A 62 -14.52 18.05 8.06
C MET A 62 -13.75 19.31 7.64
N GLU A 63 -14.32 20.20 6.82
CA GLU A 63 -13.72 21.49 6.48
C GLU A 63 -13.58 22.37 7.74
N ARG A 64 -14.62 22.41 8.60
CA ARG A 64 -14.57 23.17 9.84
C ARG A 64 -13.53 22.63 10.83
N MET A 65 -13.41 21.31 10.96
CA MET A 65 -12.50 20.68 11.92
C MET A 65 -11.06 20.68 11.42
N PHE A 66 -10.83 20.28 10.17
CA PHE A 66 -9.50 19.98 9.64
C PHE A 66 -9.05 20.91 8.50
N GLY A 67 -9.91 21.82 8.04
CA GLY A 67 -9.60 22.70 6.90
C GLY A 67 -9.52 21.97 5.55
N VAL A 68 -9.97 20.71 5.49
CA VAL A 68 -9.97 19.92 4.26
C VAL A 68 -11.11 20.36 3.35
N LYS A 69 -10.82 20.51 2.05
CA LYS A 69 -11.82 20.86 1.05
C LYS A 69 -11.38 20.29 -0.28
N ALA A 70 -12.33 19.72 -1.02
CA ALA A 70 -12.14 19.29 -2.39
C ALA A 70 -13.47 19.41 -3.16
N VAL A 71 -13.37 19.46 -4.48
CA VAL A 71 -14.57 19.46 -5.34
C VAL A 71 -14.99 18.02 -5.61
N THR A 72 -16.22 17.67 -5.24
CA THR A 72 -16.83 16.35 -5.52
C THR A 72 -17.87 16.44 -6.64
N GLY A 73 -18.11 15.33 -7.34
CA GLY A 73 -19.28 15.20 -8.23
C GLY A 73 -19.29 16.10 -9.48
N ARG A 74 -18.12 16.44 -10.03
CA ARG A 74 -18.01 17.16 -11.30
C ARG A 74 -17.90 16.18 -12.47
N ASP A 75 -18.64 16.45 -13.54
CA ASP A 75 -18.73 15.55 -14.70
C ASP A 75 -17.65 15.81 -15.78
N ASP A 76 -17.05 17.01 -15.79
CA ASP A 76 -15.96 17.38 -16.70
C ASP A 76 -14.75 17.94 -15.96
N MET A 77 -13.64 17.23 -16.09
CA MET A 77 -12.33 17.47 -15.49
C MET A 77 -11.28 17.81 -16.54
N SER A 78 -11.68 18.34 -17.69
CA SER A 78 -10.75 18.88 -18.70
C SER A 78 -9.76 19.87 -18.08
N GLY A 79 -8.47 19.66 -18.34
CA GLY A 79 -7.36 20.43 -17.75
C GLY A 79 -6.92 20.00 -16.35
N TYR A 80 -7.48 18.91 -15.80
CA TYR A 80 -6.99 18.26 -14.59
C TYR A 80 -6.11 17.06 -14.94
N LYS A 81 -5.05 16.84 -14.14
CA LYS A 81 -4.26 15.61 -14.20
C LYS A 81 -4.99 14.48 -13.48
N GLY A 82 -5.11 13.32 -14.09
CA GLY A 82 -5.55 12.11 -13.41
C GLY A 82 -4.58 11.71 -12.29
N ALA A 83 -5.11 11.41 -11.11
CA ALA A 83 -4.35 10.97 -9.95
C ALA A 83 -5.06 9.78 -9.24
N PRO A 84 -5.14 8.61 -9.89
CA PRO A 84 -5.78 7.45 -9.29
C PRO A 84 -4.94 6.91 -8.12
N TRP A 85 -5.58 6.12 -7.26
CA TRP A 85 -4.91 5.32 -6.24
C TRP A 85 -3.80 4.48 -6.87
N GLY A 86 -4.10 3.82 -8.00
CA GLY A 86 -3.11 3.16 -8.85
C GLY A 86 -3.48 3.20 -10.32
N TRP A 87 -2.47 3.21 -11.19
CA TRP A 87 -2.69 3.18 -12.63
C TRP A 87 -2.95 1.77 -13.14
N SER A 88 -3.97 1.65 -13.99
CA SER A 88 -4.33 0.47 -14.76
C SER A 88 -5.15 0.90 -15.97
N HIS A 89 -5.43 -0.03 -16.89
CA HIS A 89 -6.37 0.21 -17.99
C HIS A 89 -7.73 0.70 -17.50
N HIS A 90 -8.20 0.15 -16.39
CA HIS A 90 -9.48 0.52 -15.81
C HIS A 90 -9.48 1.95 -15.28
N SER A 91 -8.52 2.32 -14.41
CA SER A 91 -8.46 3.66 -13.84
C SER A 91 -8.19 4.72 -14.91
N ARG A 92 -7.37 4.40 -15.91
CA ARG A 92 -7.18 5.22 -17.11
C ARG A 92 -8.53 5.46 -17.82
N LYS A 93 -9.29 4.40 -18.11
CA LYS A 93 -10.59 4.52 -18.78
C LYS A 93 -11.54 5.41 -17.97
N VAL A 94 -11.67 5.17 -16.67
CA VAL A 94 -12.55 5.95 -15.78
C VAL A 94 -12.19 7.43 -15.82
N LEU A 95 -10.92 7.78 -15.58
CA LEU A 95 -10.46 9.18 -15.55
C LEU A 95 -10.57 9.85 -16.92
N SER A 96 -10.27 9.13 -18.01
CA SER A 96 -10.47 9.66 -19.36
C SER A 96 -11.95 9.92 -19.69
N GLY A 97 -12.87 9.18 -19.08
CA GLY A 97 -14.31 9.40 -19.21
C GLY A 97 -14.78 10.71 -18.59
N TYR A 98 -14.04 11.23 -17.60
CA TYR A 98 -14.23 12.57 -17.03
C TYR A 98 -13.44 13.65 -17.78
N GLY A 99 -12.76 13.35 -18.89
CA GLY A 99 -11.96 14.32 -19.65
C GLY A 99 -10.60 14.67 -19.02
N ALA A 100 -10.19 13.95 -17.96
CA ALA A 100 -8.90 14.20 -17.31
C ALA A 100 -7.71 13.78 -18.18
N GLU A 101 -6.58 14.44 -18.00
CA GLU A 101 -5.32 14.03 -18.62
C GLU A 101 -4.83 12.70 -18.01
N VAL A 102 -4.60 11.71 -18.85
CA VAL A 102 -4.17 10.37 -18.45
C VAL A 102 -2.96 9.92 -19.26
N PRO A 103 -2.12 9.01 -18.73
CA PRO A 103 -1.03 8.40 -19.47
C PRO A 103 -1.47 7.73 -20.78
N GLY A 104 -0.53 7.67 -21.73
CA GLY A 104 -0.65 6.82 -22.91
C GLY A 104 -0.75 5.33 -22.56
N ILE A 105 -1.29 4.54 -23.47
CA ILE A 105 -1.49 3.09 -23.26
C ILE A 105 -0.16 2.38 -22.99
N ASP A 106 0.89 2.71 -23.74
CA ASP A 106 2.21 2.08 -23.57
C ASP A 106 2.78 2.31 -22.15
N ARG A 107 2.55 3.49 -21.58
CA ARG A 107 2.94 3.77 -20.19
C ARG A 107 2.12 2.95 -19.19
N ILE A 108 0.83 2.72 -19.45
CA ILE A 108 0.00 1.84 -18.60
C ILE A 108 0.49 0.39 -18.65
N GLU A 109 0.84 -0.12 -19.83
CA GLU A 109 1.42 -1.47 -19.96
C GLU A 109 2.75 -1.56 -19.22
N ARG A 110 3.58 -0.52 -19.33
CA ARG A 110 4.86 -0.46 -18.61
C ARG A 110 4.67 -0.44 -17.10
N ILE A 111 3.73 0.34 -16.57
CA ILE A 111 3.39 0.32 -15.14
C ILE A 111 2.90 -1.07 -14.70
N ARG A 112 2.13 -1.76 -15.56
CA ARG A 112 1.66 -3.12 -15.28
C ARG A 112 2.82 -4.12 -15.21
N GLU A 113 3.81 -4.01 -16.10
CA GLU A 113 5.05 -4.79 -16.02
C GLU A 113 5.82 -4.50 -14.74
N LEU A 114 5.96 -3.21 -14.39
CA LEU A 114 6.66 -2.77 -13.18
C LEU A 114 5.92 -3.14 -11.88
N SER A 115 4.64 -3.50 -11.96
CA SER A 115 3.85 -4.01 -10.84
C SER A 115 3.90 -5.54 -10.71
N HIS A 116 4.65 -6.23 -11.58
CA HIS A 116 4.87 -7.67 -11.50
C HIS A 116 5.88 -7.97 -10.38
N ARG A 117 5.64 -8.98 -9.54
CA ARG A 117 6.54 -9.32 -8.42
C ARG A 117 7.99 -9.68 -8.78
N ARG A 118 8.27 -9.96 -10.07
CA ARG A 118 9.65 -10.09 -10.58
C ARG A 118 10.49 -8.84 -10.33
N ILE A 119 9.86 -7.67 -10.22
CA ILE A 119 10.56 -6.43 -9.88
C ILE A 119 11.22 -6.53 -8.52
N SER A 120 10.64 -7.23 -7.54
CA SER A 120 11.32 -7.48 -6.26
C SER A 120 12.64 -8.23 -6.46
N ALA A 121 12.71 -9.17 -7.40
CA ALA A 121 13.96 -9.89 -7.69
C ALA A 121 15.02 -8.99 -8.35
N ASP A 122 14.64 -8.09 -9.27
CA ASP A 122 15.57 -7.11 -9.85
C ASP A 122 16.05 -6.11 -8.79
N VAL A 123 15.14 -5.59 -7.95
CA VAL A 123 15.47 -4.72 -6.83
C VAL A 123 16.47 -5.41 -5.88
N MET A 124 16.17 -6.62 -5.40
CA MET A 124 17.04 -7.39 -4.51
C MET A 124 18.43 -7.63 -5.14
N THR A 125 18.48 -7.99 -6.42
CA THR A 125 19.74 -8.23 -7.14
C THR A 125 20.61 -6.98 -7.22
N ARG A 126 20.01 -5.82 -7.48
CA ARG A 126 20.73 -4.55 -7.56
C ARG A 126 21.14 -4.04 -6.18
N LEU A 127 20.26 -4.18 -5.18
CA LEU A 127 20.56 -3.83 -3.80
C LEU A 127 21.76 -4.59 -3.27
N GLY A 128 21.89 -5.90 -3.57
CA GLY A 128 23.05 -6.70 -3.18
C GLY A 128 24.39 -6.22 -3.74
N ARG A 129 24.41 -5.23 -4.64
CA ARG A 129 25.62 -4.56 -5.14
C ARG A 129 25.85 -3.19 -4.52
N GLU A 130 24.85 -2.62 -3.86
CA GLU A 130 24.84 -1.28 -3.29
C GLU A 130 25.04 -1.28 -1.77
N VAL A 131 24.83 -2.43 -1.11
CA VAL A 131 24.94 -2.59 0.34
C VAL A 131 25.96 -3.66 0.71
N ASP A 132 26.53 -3.55 1.91
CA ASP A 132 27.64 -4.37 2.41
C ASP A 132 27.24 -5.33 3.55
N PHE A 133 25.94 -5.54 3.76
CA PHE A 133 25.40 -6.48 4.74
C PHE A 133 24.62 -7.62 4.09
N GLU A 134 24.41 -8.69 4.87
CA GLU A 134 23.71 -9.89 4.40
C GLU A 134 22.25 -9.60 4.05
N LEU A 135 21.84 -10.07 2.87
CA LEU A 135 20.47 -10.03 2.38
C LEU A 135 19.94 -11.46 2.23
N PRO A 136 18.61 -11.68 2.35
CA PRO A 136 18.02 -12.98 2.07
C PRO A 136 18.21 -13.36 0.59
N PRO A 137 18.07 -14.67 0.26
CA PRO A 137 18.11 -15.13 -1.13
C PRO A 137 17.12 -14.38 -2.02
N VAL A 138 17.55 -14.06 -3.23
CA VAL A 138 16.71 -13.41 -4.25
C VAL A 138 15.54 -14.33 -4.63
N PRO A 139 14.30 -13.80 -4.73
CA PRO A 139 13.16 -14.55 -5.25
C PRO A 139 13.42 -15.16 -6.62
N VAL A 140 12.99 -16.41 -6.84
CA VAL A 140 13.17 -17.14 -8.11
C VAL A 140 11.85 -17.14 -8.89
N GLU A 141 11.86 -16.70 -10.14
CA GLU A 141 10.72 -16.84 -11.04
C GLU A 141 10.70 -18.25 -11.64
N SER A 142 9.65 -19.02 -11.35
CA SER A 142 9.46 -20.40 -11.81
C SER A 142 8.31 -20.49 -12.80
N VAL A 143 8.50 -21.23 -13.89
CA VAL A 143 7.51 -21.37 -14.99
C VAL A 143 6.85 -22.75 -15.04
N ASP A 144 7.29 -23.69 -14.22
CA ASP A 144 6.72 -25.03 -14.10
C ASP A 144 6.76 -25.52 -12.64
N VAL A 145 6.09 -26.64 -12.40
CA VAL A 145 5.96 -27.24 -11.07
C VAL A 145 7.29 -27.78 -10.54
N ASP A 146 8.17 -28.28 -11.41
CA ASP A 146 9.40 -28.94 -10.98
C ASP A 146 10.43 -27.91 -10.50
N ALA A 147 10.50 -26.74 -11.16
CA ALA A 147 11.28 -25.60 -10.67
C ALA A 147 10.81 -25.11 -9.29
N VAL A 148 9.50 -25.17 -9.00
CA VAL A 148 8.98 -24.84 -7.65
C VAL A 148 9.40 -25.90 -6.62
N LYS A 149 9.37 -27.19 -6.98
CA LYS A 149 9.84 -28.29 -6.11
C LYS A 149 11.34 -28.20 -5.84
N GLU A 150 12.13 -27.76 -6.81
CA GLU A 150 13.56 -27.51 -6.62
C GLU A 150 13.78 -26.41 -5.59
N CYS A 151 13.03 -25.30 -5.67
CA CYS A 151 13.07 -24.24 -4.66
C CYS A 151 12.70 -24.77 -3.26
N LEU A 152 11.64 -25.57 -3.15
CA LEU A 152 11.24 -26.19 -1.88
C LEU A 152 12.34 -27.11 -1.34
N SER A 153 12.96 -27.91 -2.21
CA SER A 153 14.04 -28.83 -1.81
C SER A 153 15.28 -28.07 -1.33
N ARG A 154 15.56 -26.91 -1.94
CA ARG A 154 16.70 -26.05 -1.58
C ARG A 154 16.49 -25.33 -0.24
N TYR A 155 15.30 -24.79 0.00
CA TYR A 155 15.04 -23.92 1.15
C TYR A 155 14.31 -24.60 2.31
N GLY A 156 13.73 -25.78 2.09
CA GLY A 156 12.93 -26.54 3.07
C GLY A 156 11.52 -25.97 3.29
N SER A 157 11.38 -24.64 3.29
CA SER A 157 10.11 -23.93 3.41
C SER A 157 10.10 -22.71 2.50
N ILE A 158 9.03 -22.55 1.71
CA ILE A 158 8.93 -21.46 0.73
C ILE A 158 7.56 -20.79 0.74
N PHE A 159 7.53 -19.53 0.30
CA PHE A 159 6.33 -18.88 -0.20
C PHE A 159 6.31 -18.94 -1.72
N VAL A 160 5.17 -19.37 -2.28
CA VAL A 160 4.90 -19.28 -3.72
C VAL A 160 3.87 -18.19 -3.96
N LYS A 161 4.20 -17.27 -4.84
CA LYS A 161 3.48 -16.00 -5.03
C LYS A 161 3.10 -15.81 -6.50
N SER A 162 1.84 -15.48 -6.76
CA SER A 162 1.38 -15.08 -8.09
C SER A 162 2.01 -13.74 -8.47
N PRO A 163 2.44 -13.55 -9.73
CA PRO A 163 3.01 -12.30 -10.21
C PRO A 163 2.21 -11.03 -9.96
N TRP A 164 0.91 -11.07 -10.25
CA TRP A 164 -0.04 -10.02 -9.96
C TRP A 164 -1.09 -10.57 -8.99
N SER A 165 -1.11 -10.05 -7.78
CA SER A 165 -2.11 -10.42 -6.78
C SER A 165 -2.37 -9.27 -5.82
N SER A 166 -3.55 -9.29 -5.20
CA SER A 166 -3.96 -8.28 -4.23
C SER A 166 -4.10 -8.91 -2.85
N SER A 167 -3.46 -8.32 -1.84
CA SER A 167 -3.70 -8.57 -0.41
C SER A 167 -3.67 -10.06 -0.05
N GLY A 168 -2.54 -10.73 -0.28
CA GLY A 168 -2.33 -12.12 0.16
C GLY A 168 -3.06 -13.23 -0.62
N ARG A 169 -4.06 -12.91 -1.46
CA ARG A 169 -4.86 -13.92 -2.21
C ARG A 169 -4.08 -14.76 -3.21
N GLY A 170 -2.89 -14.30 -3.60
CA GLY A 170 -1.98 -15.00 -4.50
C GLY A 170 -0.75 -15.56 -3.80
N VAL A 171 -0.80 -15.81 -2.49
CA VAL A 171 0.34 -16.31 -1.72
C VAL A 171 0.00 -17.66 -1.11
N ILE A 172 0.90 -18.62 -1.21
CA ILE A 172 0.82 -19.90 -0.52
C ILE A 172 2.12 -20.17 0.22
N HIS A 173 2.01 -20.63 1.47
CA HIS A 173 3.13 -21.16 2.23
C HIS A 173 3.22 -22.67 1.99
N VAL A 174 4.43 -23.17 1.72
CA VAL A 174 4.68 -24.56 1.37
C VAL A 174 5.87 -25.08 2.18
N ASP A 175 5.58 -25.93 3.17
CA ASP A 175 6.57 -26.69 3.93
C ASP A 175 6.77 -28.11 3.39
N ALA A 176 5.77 -28.63 2.68
CA ALA A 176 5.80 -29.96 2.09
C ALA A 176 4.98 -30.00 0.80
N TRP A 177 5.44 -30.79 -0.17
CA TRP A 177 4.73 -30.95 -1.43
C TRP A 177 3.52 -31.87 -1.27
N SER A 178 2.34 -31.38 -1.63
CA SER A 178 1.09 -32.15 -1.59
C SER A 178 0.29 -31.97 -2.87
N ARG A 179 -0.69 -32.86 -3.12
CA ARG A 179 -1.59 -32.75 -4.27
C ARG A 179 -2.36 -31.42 -4.29
N SER A 180 -2.74 -30.90 -3.13
CA SER A 180 -3.43 -29.60 -3.03
C SER A 180 -2.50 -28.45 -3.42
N VAL A 181 -1.25 -28.46 -2.94
CA VAL A 181 -0.22 -27.48 -3.33
C VAL A 181 0.01 -27.53 -4.84
N GLU A 182 0.20 -28.71 -5.42
CA GLU A 182 0.42 -28.90 -6.85
C GLU A 182 -0.73 -28.34 -7.71
N GLN A 183 -1.98 -28.60 -7.30
CA GLN A 183 -3.15 -28.04 -7.99
C GLN A 183 -3.19 -26.51 -7.93
N ARG A 184 -2.86 -25.91 -6.78
CA ARG A 184 -2.84 -24.45 -6.59
C ARG A 184 -1.72 -23.81 -7.40
N VAL A 185 -0.49 -24.33 -7.29
CA VAL A 185 0.67 -23.86 -8.06
C VAL A 185 0.40 -23.99 -9.56
N GLY A 186 -0.09 -25.16 -10.00
CA GLY A 186 -0.44 -25.37 -11.40
C GLY A 186 -1.52 -24.42 -11.90
N ALA A 187 -2.50 -24.06 -11.06
CA ALA A 187 -3.51 -23.06 -11.41
C ALA A 187 -2.93 -21.63 -11.51
N MET A 188 -1.99 -21.26 -10.63
CA MET A 188 -1.28 -19.98 -10.70
C MET A 188 -0.46 -19.89 -11.99
N LEU A 189 0.33 -20.93 -12.29
CA LEU A 189 1.14 -21.04 -13.51
C LEU A 189 0.28 -20.96 -14.78
N ARG A 190 -0.80 -21.74 -14.87
CA ARG A 190 -1.70 -21.68 -16.04
C ARG A 190 -2.34 -20.30 -16.24
N ARG A 191 -2.58 -19.56 -15.15
CA ARG A 191 -3.28 -18.27 -15.20
C ARG A 191 -2.34 -17.11 -15.51
N GLN A 192 -1.10 -17.11 -15.00
CA GLN A 192 -0.20 -15.96 -15.07
C GLN A 192 1.15 -16.25 -15.75
N GLY A 193 1.40 -17.50 -16.17
CA GLY A 193 2.61 -17.91 -16.89
C GLY A 193 3.81 -18.21 -16.01
N SER A 194 3.86 -17.69 -14.79
CA SER A 194 4.92 -17.94 -13.81
C SER A 194 4.43 -17.78 -12.37
N VAL A 195 5.29 -18.14 -11.42
CA VAL A 195 5.17 -17.86 -9.98
C VAL A 195 6.51 -17.42 -9.41
N MET A 196 6.51 -16.58 -8.38
CA MET A 196 7.70 -16.23 -7.63
C MET A 196 7.85 -17.16 -6.43
N CYS A 197 9.01 -17.80 -6.28
CA CYS A 197 9.36 -18.64 -5.15
C CYS A 197 10.35 -17.90 -4.24
N GLU A 198 10.01 -17.81 -2.97
CA GLU A 198 10.80 -17.10 -1.95
C GLU A 198 11.05 -18.02 -0.77
N GLN A 199 12.23 -17.91 -0.14
CA GLN A 199 12.48 -18.58 1.12
C GLN A 199 11.49 -18.08 2.18
N ALA A 200 10.89 -18.98 2.96
CA ALA A 200 10.13 -18.60 4.13
C ALA A 200 11.08 -18.11 5.22
N LEU A 201 10.98 -16.82 5.57
CA LEU A 201 11.78 -16.20 6.63
C LEU A 201 10.99 -16.18 7.94
N ASP A 202 11.67 -16.39 9.06
CA ASP A 202 11.10 -16.23 10.41
C ASP A 202 10.96 -14.74 10.73
N LYS A 203 9.86 -14.13 10.27
CA LYS A 203 9.58 -12.71 10.43
C LYS A 203 9.13 -12.37 11.85
N THR A 204 9.62 -11.25 12.37
CA THR A 204 9.15 -10.65 13.63
C THR A 204 8.30 -9.42 13.41
N ARG A 205 8.54 -8.68 12.32
CA ARG A 205 7.82 -7.44 12.02
C ARG A 205 7.73 -7.19 10.52
N ASP A 206 6.55 -6.82 10.04
CA ASP A 206 6.37 -6.28 8.69
C ASP A 206 6.39 -4.74 8.74
N PHE A 207 6.98 -4.12 7.73
CA PHE A 207 6.98 -2.66 7.55
C PHE A 207 7.14 -2.33 6.07
N ALA A 208 7.09 -1.04 5.72
CA ALA A 208 7.44 -0.58 4.38
C ALA A 208 8.28 0.69 4.46
N MET A 209 9.15 0.87 3.48
CA MET A 209 9.67 2.19 3.13
C MET A 209 8.78 2.81 2.06
N LEU A 210 8.44 4.07 2.25
CA LEU A 210 7.59 4.83 1.35
C LEU A 210 8.46 5.72 0.46
N PHE A 211 8.06 5.86 -0.80
CA PHE A 211 8.75 6.69 -1.77
C PHE A 211 7.76 7.52 -2.60
N HIS A 212 8.28 8.55 -3.25
CA HIS A 212 7.59 9.33 -4.28
C HIS A 212 8.43 9.40 -5.55
N ALA A 213 7.85 8.98 -6.67
CA ALA A 213 8.43 9.05 -7.99
C ALA A 213 7.95 10.32 -8.70
N ALA A 214 8.88 11.19 -9.07
CA ALA A 214 8.61 12.41 -9.84
C ALA A 214 9.86 12.84 -10.62
N ASP A 215 9.66 13.40 -11.82
CA ASP A 215 10.72 13.94 -12.66
C ASP A 215 11.87 12.92 -12.91
N GLY A 216 11.49 11.68 -13.17
CA GLY A 216 12.43 10.57 -13.44
C GLY A 216 13.22 10.09 -12.22
N ALA A 217 12.91 10.57 -11.02
CA ALA A 217 13.61 10.21 -9.78
C ALA A 217 12.66 9.65 -8.72
N VAL A 218 13.15 8.69 -7.94
CA VAL A 218 12.44 8.08 -6.81
C VAL A 218 13.11 8.49 -5.51
N LYS A 219 12.35 9.15 -4.63
CA LYS A 219 12.85 9.69 -3.35
C LYS A 219 12.15 9.04 -2.17
N TRP A 220 12.91 8.64 -1.16
CA TRP A 220 12.38 8.16 0.11
C TRP A 220 11.62 9.28 0.81
N ILE A 221 10.47 8.95 1.41
CA ILE A 221 9.64 9.91 2.14
C ILE A 221 9.40 9.53 3.60
N GLY A 222 9.48 8.24 3.96
CA GLY A 222 9.21 7.81 5.33
C GLY A 222 9.08 6.30 5.50
N TYR A 223 8.73 5.90 6.70
CA TYR A 223 8.38 4.53 7.06
C TYR A 223 6.86 4.33 7.15
N SER A 224 6.44 3.08 7.00
CA SER A 224 5.06 2.65 7.25
C SER A 224 5.10 1.37 8.07
N LEU A 225 4.72 1.45 9.34
CA LEU A 225 4.57 0.28 10.20
C LEU A 225 3.12 -0.23 10.11
N PHE A 226 2.93 -1.42 9.55
CA PHE A 226 1.59 -2.01 9.40
C PHE A 226 1.45 -3.31 10.19
N PHE A 227 0.22 -3.64 10.53
CA PHE A 227 -0.12 -4.82 11.31
C PHE A 227 -1.31 -5.56 10.70
N ASN A 228 -1.35 -6.86 10.97
CA ASN A 228 -2.37 -7.79 10.50
C ASN A 228 -2.97 -8.49 11.71
N HIS A 229 -4.29 -8.49 11.84
CA HIS A 229 -4.99 -9.41 12.73
C HIS A 229 -4.95 -10.83 12.16
N GLU A 230 -5.08 -11.84 13.02
CA GLU A 230 -5.12 -13.24 12.60
C GLU A 230 -6.16 -13.46 11.49
N GLY A 231 -5.72 -14.01 10.36
CA GLY A 231 -6.57 -14.30 9.21
C GLY A 231 -6.89 -13.11 8.27
N ALA A 232 -6.41 -11.89 8.57
CA ALA A 232 -6.54 -10.72 7.69
C ALA A 232 -5.24 -10.43 6.92
N ALA A 233 -5.37 -9.98 5.67
CA ALA A 233 -4.22 -9.62 4.82
C ALA A 233 -3.64 -8.22 5.09
N TYR A 234 -4.44 -7.33 5.69
CA TYR A 234 -4.08 -5.99 6.13
C TYR A 234 -5.12 -5.54 7.16
N SER A 235 -4.69 -5.01 8.30
CA SER A 235 -5.60 -4.49 9.33
C SER A 235 -5.43 -3.01 9.61
N GLY A 236 -4.20 -2.50 9.53
CA GLY A 236 -3.95 -1.09 9.78
C GLY A 236 -2.48 -0.70 9.74
N ASN A 237 -2.27 0.59 9.98
CA ASN A 237 -0.99 1.23 10.14
C ASN A 237 -0.91 1.90 11.51
N VAL A 238 0.29 1.95 12.08
CA VAL A 238 0.60 2.94 13.10
C VAL A 238 0.99 4.25 12.42
N ILE A 239 0.51 5.35 12.97
CA ILE A 239 0.87 6.72 12.59
C ILE A 239 1.70 7.29 13.75
N ALA A 240 2.97 7.52 13.48
CA ALA A 240 3.95 8.10 14.38
C ALA A 240 5.02 8.80 13.54
N ASP A 241 5.93 9.53 14.17
CA ASP A 241 7.05 10.14 13.46
C ASP A 241 8.02 9.05 12.94
N ASP A 242 8.72 9.34 11.83
CA ASP A 242 9.61 8.37 11.18
C ASP A 242 10.72 7.88 12.14
N ASP A 243 11.22 8.76 13.03
CA ASP A 243 12.21 8.41 14.06
C ASP A 243 11.67 7.42 15.11
N GLU A 244 10.38 7.54 15.48
CA GLU A 244 9.73 6.61 16.41
C GLU A 244 9.52 5.24 15.75
N ILE A 245 9.09 5.23 14.48
CA ILE A 245 8.95 3.99 13.71
C ILE A 245 10.32 3.32 13.54
N GLU A 246 11.36 4.08 13.21
CA GLU A 246 12.73 3.56 13.11
C GLU A 246 13.18 2.93 14.43
N GLN A 247 12.94 3.61 15.56
CA GLN A 247 13.26 3.05 16.88
C GLN A 247 12.52 1.73 17.13
N ALA A 248 11.24 1.63 16.80
CA ALA A 248 10.48 0.40 16.95
C ALA A 248 11.00 -0.76 16.06
N LEU A 249 11.53 -0.45 14.88
CA LEU A 249 12.19 -1.44 14.02
C LEU A 249 13.50 -1.91 14.62
N VAL A 250 14.29 -1.00 15.21
CA VAL A 250 15.53 -1.33 15.93
C VAL A 250 15.23 -2.18 17.16
N ASP A 251 14.19 -1.85 17.92
CA ASP A 251 13.73 -2.65 19.06
C ASP A 251 13.23 -4.04 18.63
N SER A 252 12.79 -4.18 17.37
CA SER A 252 12.45 -5.46 16.75
C SER A 252 13.66 -6.25 16.21
N GLY A 253 14.87 -5.71 16.37
CA GLY A 253 16.14 -6.36 16.03
C GLY A 253 16.84 -5.81 14.79
N ALA A 254 16.25 -4.84 14.07
CA ALA A 254 16.89 -4.28 12.88
C ALA A 254 18.12 -3.42 13.23
N ASP A 255 19.14 -3.48 12.39
CA ASP A 255 20.27 -2.55 12.50
C ASP A 255 19.90 -1.18 11.89
N ARG A 256 20.16 -0.09 12.63
CA ARG A 256 19.82 1.27 12.21
C ARG A 256 20.62 1.73 10.99
N ALA A 257 21.92 1.40 10.95
CA ALA A 257 22.75 1.76 9.81
C ALA A 257 22.28 1.02 8.54
N HIS A 258 21.81 -0.23 8.68
CA HIS A 258 21.19 -0.95 7.56
C HIS A 258 19.91 -0.27 7.08
N LEU A 259 19.03 0.20 7.97
CA LEU A 259 17.83 0.95 7.60
C LEU A 259 18.16 2.22 6.79
N HIS A 260 19.18 2.98 7.21
CA HIS A 260 19.62 4.21 6.51
C HIS A 260 20.30 3.91 5.18
N ALA A 261 21.12 2.85 5.11
CA ALA A 261 21.75 2.41 3.87
C ALA A 261 20.68 1.97 2.85
N LEU A 262 19.66 1.24 3.30
CA LEU A 262 18.55 0.78 2.46
C LEU A 262 17.73 1.94 1.91
N SER A 263 17.35 2.93 2.73
CA SER A 263 16.55 4.07 2.25
C SER A 263 17.25 4.82 1.11
N SER A 264 18.57 5.01 1.24
CA SER A 264 19.42 5.65 0.23
C SER A 264 19.62 4.78 -1.02
N ALA A 265 19.94 3.50 -0.84
CA ALA A 265 20.18 2.56 -1.94
C ALA A 265 18.92 2.29 -2.76
N LEU A 266 17.78 2.10 -2.09
CA LEU A 266 16.48 1.90 -2.75
C LEU A 266 16.09 3.09 -3.62
N GLY A 267 16.32 4.33 -3.17
CA GLY A 267 16.05 5.51 -4.00
C GLY A 267 16.78 5.46 -5.35
N ARG A 268 18.07 5.06 -5.36
CA ARG A 268 18.86 4.90 -6.59
C ARG A 268 18.39 3.71 -7.43
N VAL A 269 18.19 2.55 -6.80
CA VAL A 269 17.77 1.32 -7.49
C VAL A 269 16.40 1.50 -8.14
N LEU A 270 15.43 2.04 -7.41
CA LEU A 270 14.09 2.30 -7.93
C LEU A 270 14.10 3.36 -9.02
N THR A 271 14.93 4.40 -8.91
CA THR A 271 15.13 5.38 -9.99
C THR A 271 15.60 4.70 -11.28
N ALA A 272 16.57 3.78 -11.19
CA ALA A 272 17.09 3.06 -12.35
C ALA A 272 16.11 2.05 -12.96
N ILE A 273 15.15 1.52 -12.18
CA ILE A 273 14.15 0.56 -12.65
C ILE A 273 12.90 1.27 -13.20
N ILE A 274 12.44 2.31 -12.51
CA ILE A 274 11.16 2.99 -12.76
C ILE A 274 11.35 4.16 -13.73
N GLY A 275 12.38 4.98 -13.53
CA GLY A 275 12.62 6.18 -14.35
C GLY A 275 11.36 7.03 -14.58
N ASP A 276 11.09 7.35 -15.85
CA ASP A 276 9.94 8.16 -16.28
C ASP A 276 8.66 7.34 -16.52
N ASP A 277 8.66 6.04 -16.23
CA ASP A 277 7.54 5.15 -16.51
C ASP A 277 6.38 5.34 -15.51
N TYR A 278 6.67 5.82 -14.30
CA TYR A 278 5.68 6.03 -13.24
C TYR A 278 5.90 7.35 -12.51
N GLU A 279 4.80 8.03 -12.19
CA GLU A 279 4.77 9.23 -11.34
C GLU A 279 3.71 9.04 -10.25
N GLY A 280 4.10 9.27 -9.00
CA GLY A 280 3.23 9.11 -7.84
C GLY A 280 3.91 8.44 -6.65
N TYR A 281 3.10 8.12 -5.64
CA TYR A 281 3.58 7.44 -4.44
C TYR A 281 3.71 5.92 -4.65
N LEU A 282 4.69 5.32 -3.99
CA LEU A 282 4.88 3.88 -3.97
C LEU A 282 5.38 3.41 -2.60
N GLY A 283 5.15 2.14 -2.30
CA GLY A 283 5.68 1.47 -1.11
C GLY A 283 6.53 0.28 -1.48
N VAL A 284 7.62 0.08 -0.75
CA VAL A 284 8.40 -1.17 -0.78
C VAL A 284 8.15 -1.89 0.53
N ASP A 285 7.43 -3.01 0.45
CA ASP A 285 7.12 -3.84 1.61
C ASP A 285 8.38 -4.62 2.02
N MET A 286 8.63 -4.67 3.32
CA MET A 286 9.84 -5.16 3.96
C MET A 286 9.47 -5.96 5.21
N MET A 287 10.41 -6.73 5.74
CA MET A 287 10.25 -7.36 7.04
C MET A 287 11.57 -7.42 7.78
N VAL A 288 11.48 -7.43 9.12
CA VAL A 288 12.56 -7.76 10.03
C VAL A 288 12.39 -9.23 10.42
N THR A 289 13.47 -10.00 10.40
CA THR A 289 13.49 -11.39 10.85
C THR A 289 13.84 -11.51 12.34
N ARG A 290 13.61 -12.69 12.91
CA ARG A 290 14.04 -13.03 14.28
C ARG A 290 15.53 -12.84 14.52
N SER A 291 16.35 -12.98 13.48
CA SER A 291 17.80 -12.76 13.56
C SER A 291 18.19 -11.28 13.45
N GLY A 292 17.24 -10.37 13.26
CA GLY A 292 17.49 -8.94 13.02
C GLY A 292 17.83 -8.59 11.57
N MET A 293 17.87 -9.58 10.67
CA MET A 293 18.06 -9.33 9.24
C MET A 293 16.85 -8.58 8.66
N ILE A 294 17.11 -7.58 7.82
CA ILE A 294 16.07 -6.88 7.07
C ILE A 294 15.94 -7.57 5.71
N ALA A 295 14.75 -8.08 5.39
CA ALA A 295 14.41 -8.47 4.02
C ALA A 295 13.90 -7.22 3.27
N PRO A 296 14.71 -6.62 2.38
CA PRO A 296 14.51 -5.22 2.01
C PRO A 296 13.52 -5.00 0.86
N CYS A 297 13.01 -6.06 0.24
CA CYS A 297 12.02 -5.93 -0.82
C CYS A 297 11.20 -7.22 -0.98
N VAL A 298 10.08 -7.28 -0.27
CA VAL A 298 9.06 -8.33 -0.39
C VAL A 298 8.16 -8.06 -1.60
N GLU A 299 7.73 -6.81 -1.76
CA GLU A 299 6.85 -6.37 -2.83
C GLU A 299 7.03 -4.87 -3.10
N VAL A 300 7.00 -4.46 -4.37
CA VAL A 300 6.95 -3.06 -4.77
C VAL A 300 5.53 -2.72 -5.21
N ASN A 301 4.91 -1.75 -4.55
CA ASN A 301 3.53 -1.33 -4.79
C ASN A 301 3.51 0.05 -5.45
N LEU A 302 3.31 0.11 -6.77
CA LEU A 302 3.22 1.36 -7.56
C LEU A 302 1.84 2.03 -7.46
N ARG A 303 1.49 2.42 -6.24
CA ARG A 303 0.20 3.06 -5.92
C ARG A 303 0.30 3.83 -4.61
N MET A 304 -0.66 4.73 -4.42
CA MET A 304 -1.00 5.27 -3.10
C MET A 304 -1.30 4.07 -2.19
N THR A 305 -0.42 3.70 -1.27
CA THR A 305 -0.68 2.59 -0.35
C THR A 305 -1.44 3.10 0.88
N MET A 306 -2.04 2.20 1.66
CA MET A 306 -2.62 2.59 2.95
C MET A 306 -1.57 3.18 3.89
N GLY A 307 -0.31 2.71 3.80
CA GLY A 307 0.83 3.30 4.50
C GLY A 307 1.10 4.75 4.08
N VAL A 308 0.98 5.08 2.79
CA VAL A 308 1.11 6.47 2.33
C VAL A 308 -0.03 7.33 2.84
N VAL A 309 -1.27 6.83 2.88
CA VAL A 309 -2.40 7.55 3.47
C VAL A 309 -2.13 7.84 4.94
N ALA A 310 -1.72 6.82 5.71
CA ALA A 310 -1.39 6.95 7.12
C ALA A 310 -0.28 7.99 7.36
N TRP A 311 0.79 7.92 6.57
CA TRP A 311 1.93 8.85 6.64
C TRP A 311 1.53 10.29 6.31
N LEU A 312 0.81 10.52 5.20
CA LEU A 312 0.33 11.85 4.81
C LEU A 312 -0.65 12.42 5.85
N TRP A 313 -1.54 11.58 6.35
CA TRP A 313 -2.53 11.97 7.35
C TRP A 313 -1.84 12.38 8.66
N GLY A 314 -0.88 11.60 9.15
CA GLY A 314 -0.13 11.91 10.36
C GLY A 314 0.54 13.29 10.32
N ARG A 315 1.25 13.57 9.23
CA ARG A 315 1.95 14.86 9.06
C ARG A 315 1.02 16.06 9.02
N ARG A 316 -0.17 15.89 8.42
CA ARG A 316 -1.15 16.97 8.23
C ARG A 316 -2.03 17.17 9.45
N PHE A 317 -2.48 16.09 10.07
CA PHE A 317 -3.63 16.12 10.99
C PHE A 317 -3.39 15.44 12.33
N LEU A 318 -2.25 14.82 12.62
CA LEU A 318 -1.95 14.33 13.97
C LEU A 318 -1.30 15.45 14.80
N ALA A 319 -1.72 15.61 16.05
CA ALA A 319 -1.10 16.58 16.95
C ALA A 319 0.32 16.13 17.36
N PRO A 320 1.28 17.05 17.52
CA PRO A 320 2.60 16.71 18.04
C PRO A 320 2.52 16.01 19.41
N GLY A 321 3.30 14.94 19.60
CA GLY A 321 3.29 14.14 20.83
C GLY A 321 2.09 13.19 20.98
N SER A 322 1.29 13.03 19.92
CA SER A 322 0.29 11.97 19.82
C SER A 322 0.76 10.91 18.82
N VAL A 323 0.37 9.66 19.08
CA VAL A 323 0.48 8.54 18.14
C VAL A 323 -0.93 8.10 17.75
N ALA A 324 -1.11 7.48 16.59
CA ALA A 324 -2.43 7.01 16.17
C ALA A 324 -2.39 5.64 15.49
N ARG A 325 -3.53 4.95 15.48
CA ARG A 325 -3.77 3.78 14.63
C ARG A 325 -4.70 4.16 13.50
N TYR A 326 -4.31 3.83 12.28
CA TYR A 326 -5.18 3.86 11.11
C TYR A 326 -5.66 2.45 10.79
N THR A 327 -6.97 2.23 10.72
CA THR A 327 -7.56 0.92 10.45
C THR A 327 -8.58 0.99 9.32
N VAL A 328 -8.69 -0.11 8.58
CA VAL A 328 -9.71 -0.28 7.54
C VAL A 328 -10.45 -1.58 7.82
N GLY A 329 -11.75 -1.50 8.10
CA GLY A 329 -12.52 -2.68 8.47
C GLY A 329 -14.02 -2.45 8.49
N PRO A 330 -14.80 -3.51 8.77
CA PRO A 330 -16.25 -3.40 8.85
C PRO A 330 -16.71 -2.37 9.88
N VAL A 331 -17.78 -1.62 9.58
CA VAL A 331 -18.42 -0.74 10.56
C VAL A 331 -18.81 -1.55 11.80
N GLY A 332 -18.43 -1.05 12.99
CA GLY A 332 -18.75 -1.69 14.28
C GLY A 332 -17.73 -2.72 14.80
N ALA A 333 -16.67 -3.03 14.05
CA ALA A 333 -15.65 -4.00 14.47
C ALA A 333 -14.71 -3.51 15.60
N CYS A 334 -14.80 -2.25 16.02
CA CYS A 334 -13.93 -1.68 17.06
C CYS A 334 -14.73 -0.81 18.05
N ASN A 335 -14.50 -1.03 19.35
CA ASN A 335 -15.07 -0.23 20.44
C ASN A 335 -14.62 1.25 20.30
N PRO A 336 -15.51 2.24 20.41
CA PRO A 336 -15.12 3.64 20.36
C PRO A 336 -14.32 4.01 21.62
N VAL A 337 -13.14 4.62 21.45
CA VAL A 337 -12.31 5.18 22.54
C VAL A 337 -12.73 6.61 22.92
N GLY A 338 -13.86 7.07 22.37
CA GLY A 338 -14.42 8.40 22.58
C GLY A 338 -14.46 9.21 21.29
N ASN A 339 -15.09 10.38 21.37
CA ASN A 339 -15.19 11.30 20.23
C ASN A 339 -13.84 11.97 19.94
N ALA A 340 -13.59 12.29 18.68
CA ALA A 340 -12.41 13.02 18.25
C ALA A 340 -12.28 14.37 18.97
N VAL A 341 -11.12 14.61 19.58
CA VAL A 341 -10.73 15.92 20.12
C VAL A 341 -9.74 16.55 19.15
N VAL A 342 -10.15 17.69 18.57
CA VAL A 342 -9.39 18.41 17.55
C VAL A 342 -9.00 19.79 18.05
N SER A 343 -7.72 20.13 17.94
CA SER A 343 -7.16 21.46 18.20
C SER A 343 -6.31 21.89 17.02
N ASP A 344 -6.46 23.13 16.57
CA ASP A 344 -5.67 23.70 15.46
C ASP A 344 -5.65 22.82 14.22
N SER A 345 -6.83 22.26 13.88
CA SER A 345 -7.02 21.32 12.77
C SER A 345 -6.17 20.05 12.83
N ARG A 346 -5.78 19.64 14.04
CA ARG A 346 -5.09 18.38 14.33
C ARG A 346 -5.85 17.57 15.39
N LEU A 347 -5.94 16.27 15.16
CA LEU A 347 -6.47 15.29 16.10
C LEU A 347 -5.48 15.10 17.24
N VAL A 348 -5.93 15.37 18.46
CA VAL A 348 -5.15 15.22 19.68
C VAL A 348 -5.36 13.84 20.29
N GLU A 349 -6.63 13.41 20.37
CA GLU A 349 -7.05 12.13 20.95
C GLU A 349 -8.43 11.71 20.41
N GLY A 350 -8.79 10.44 20.60
CA GLY A 350 -10.08 9.88 20.22
C GLY A 350 -10.12 9.36 18.78
N ALA A 351 -11.30 8.95 18.33
CA ALA A 351 -11.49 8.29 17.04
C ALA A 351 -12.22 9.17 16.02
N LEU A 352 -11.78 9.11 14.76
CA LEU A 352 -12.37 9.78 13.61
C LEU A 352 -12.54 8.80 12.45
N SER A 353 -13.72 8.80 11.82
CA SER A 353 -13.92 8.12 10.54
C SER A 353 -13.57 9.06 9.39
N LEU A 354 -12.68 8.62 8.52
CA LEU A 354 -12.21 9.31 7.32
C LEU A 354 -13.21 9.22 6.15
N ASN A 355 -14.30 8.48 6.34
CA ASN A 355 -15.43 8.41 5.42
C ASN A 355 -16.75 8.54 6.18
N PRO A 356 -17.82 9.06 5.54
CA PRO A 356 -19.14 9.14 6.16
C PRO A 356 -19.69 7.74 6.46
N ILE A 357 -20.27 7.60 7.66
CA ILE A 357 -20.91 6.35 8.11
C ILE A 357 -22.42 6.54 8.07
N GLY A 358 -23.11 5.75 7.24
CA GLY A 358 -24.56 5.68 7.17
C GLY A 358 -25.04 4.23 7.08
N ASP A 359 -26.34 4.05 6.88
CA ASP A 359 -27.02 2.73 6.98
C ASP A 359 -26.46 1.66 6.03
N ASN A 360 -25.90 2.06 4.89
CA ASN A 360 -25.37 1.16 3.86
C ASN A 360 -23.84 1.10 3.83
N THR A 361 -23.15 1.78 4.76
CA THR A 361 -21.70 1.78 4.82
C THR A 361 -21.23 0.45 5.41
N ILE A 362 -20.38 -0.27 4.67
CA ILE A 362 -19.82 -1.55 5.09
C ILE A 362 -18.45 -1.34 5.72
N PHE A 363 -17.61 -0.49 5.13
CA PHE A 363 -16.24 -0.24 5.59
C PHE A 363 -16.08 1.16 6.21
N SER A 364 -15.35 1.22 7.32
CA SER A 364 -14.85 2.46 7.92
C SER A 364 -13.33 2.54 7.76
N PHE A 365 -12.87 3.71 7.36
CA PHE A 365 -11.46 4.10 7.36
C PHE A 365 -11.25 4.95 8.59
N ARG A 366 -10.68 4.40 9.65
CA ARG A 366 -10.68 5.05 10.97
C ARG A 366 -9.27 5.41 11.39
N VAL A 367 -9.11 6.60 11.96
CA VAL A 367 -7.92 6.98 12.72
C VAL A 367 -8.29 7.11 14.19
N GLU A 368 -7.43 6.61 15.05
CA GLU A 368 -7.61 6.66 16.51
C GLU A 368 -6.33 7.15 17.14
N ALA A 369 -6.36 8.35 17.72
CA ALA A 369 -5.21 9.00 18.32
C ALA A 369 -5.17 8.84 19.83
N TYR A 370 -3.96 8.73 20.36
CA TYR A 370 -3.66 8.57 21.78
C TYR A 370 -2.63 9.62 22.18
N ARG A 371 -3.01 10.47 23.14
CA ARG A 371 -2.16 11.55 23.64
C ARG A 371 -1.17 11.02 24.67
N GLY A 372 0.12 11.26 24.49
CA GLY A 372 1.15 10.87 25.45
C GLY A 372 1.31 9.35 25.61
N SER A 373 0.79 8.55 24.67
CA SER A 373 1.02 7.11 24.60
C SER A 373 2.35 6.83 23.92
N GLU A 374 3.04 5.78 24.36
CA GLU A 374 4.21 5.26 23.66
C GLU A 374 3.78 4.38 22.48
N LEU A 375 4.53 4.49 21.37
CA LEU A 375 4.37 3.65 20.19
C LEU A 375 4.35 2.15 20.52
N SER A 376 5.11 1.72 21.53
CA SER A 376 5.18 0.34 22.04
C SER A 376 3.82 -0.24 22.42
N GLN A 377 2.86 0.60 22.86
CA GLN A 377 1.51 0.18 23.22
C GLN A 377 0.61 -0.06 21.99
N LEU A 378 1.01 0.48 20.83
CA LEU A 378 0.26 0.37 19.59
C LEU A 378 0.70 -0.82 18.73
N ILE A 379 1.94 -1.25 18.90
CA ILE A 379 2.56 -2.36 18.19
C ILE A 379 2.22 -3.65 18.93
N VAL A 380 1.19 -4.37 18.45
CA VAL A 380 0.87 -5.72 18.92
C VAL A 380 1.74 -6.75 18.20
#